data_AF-A0A832B884-F1
#
_entry.id   AF-A0A832B884-F1
#
_cell.length_a   1.000
_cell.length_b   1.000
_cell.length_c   1.000
_cell.angle_alpha   90.00
_cell.angle_beta   90.00
_cell.angle_gamma   90.00
#
_symmetry.space_group_name_H-M   'P 1'
#
loop_
_entity.id
_entity.type
_entity.pdbx_description
1 polymer ?
#
loop_
_entity_poly.entity_id
_entity_poly.type
_entity_poly.pdbx_seq_one_letter_code
_entity_poly.pdbx_strand_id
1 'polypeptide(L)'
;MHGHNRKAQSSLELLITLSFGLIILLPIVVLAFIQISSSTSTLSSTEAQAAASKLASVATSVGSQGFPAKQLTLIDVPPDVRGIFVGSLSNGIGHEIIFEVSTNAGLSYVTAYTPVNVSGYMEQLSQSGTYLVNVSAQNSCPSDSSLPCVYISAT
;
A
#
# COMPACT_ATOMS: atom_id res chain seq x y z
N MET A 1 -37.13 4.40 62.69
CA MET A 1 -37.15 4.70 61.24
C MET A 1 -35.70 4.86 60.75
N HIS A 2 -35.03 3.80 60.29
CA HIS A 2 -33.67 3.88 59.72
C HIS A 2 -33.41 2.62 58.87
N GLY A 3 -33.91 2.61 57.62
CA GLY A 3 -33.83 1.41 56.76
C GLY A 3 -33.70 1.65 55.26
N HIS A 4 -33.63 2.91 54.78
CA HIS A 4 -33.64 3.21 53.34
C HIS A 4 -32.29 3.59 52.71
N ASN A 5 -31.21 3.82 53.49
CA ASN A 5 -29.94 4.37 52.95
C ASN A 5 -28.90 3.34 52.45
N ARG A 6 -28.99 2.06 52.81
CA ARG A 6 -27.94 1.07 52.45
C ARG A 6 -27.94 0.68 50.97
N LYS A 7 -29.11 0.65 50.32
CA LYS A 7 -29.22 0.29 48.90
C LYS A 7 -28.68 1.41 48.00
N ALA A 8 -29.01 2.66 48.30
CA ALA A 8 -28.50 3.82 47.58
C ALA A 8 -26.98 3.99 47.71
N GLN A 9 -26.43 3.75 48.90
CA GLN A 9 -24.99 3.79 49.14
C GLN A 9 -24.23 2.69 48.37
N SER A 10 -24.79 1.47 48.32
CA SER A 10 -24.20 0.35 47.57
C SER A 10 -24.21 0.58 46.05
N SER A 11 -25.28 1.15 45.50
CA SER A 11 -25.32 1.52 44.07
C SER A 11 -24.36 2.66 43.72
N LEU A 12 -24.13 3.60 44.63
CA LEU A 12 -23.18 4.70 44.43
C LEU A 12 -21.72 4.19 44.42
N GLU A 13 -21.36 3.27 45.31
CA GLU A 13 -20.03 2.65 45.34
C GLU A 13 -19.76 1.82 44.07
N LEU A 14 -20.78 1.08 43.58
CA LEU A 14 -20.69 0.37 42.30
C LEU A 14 -20.49 1.33 41.11
N LEU A 15 -21.23 2.43 41.07
CA LEU A 15 -21.13 3.41 39.97
C LEU A 15 -19.74 4.08 39.96
N ILE A 16 -19.20 4.40 41.15
CA ILE A 16 -17.85 4.97 41.28
C ILE A 16 -16.79 3.97 40.81
N THR A 17 -16.85 2.71 41.26
CA THR A 17 -15.88 1.69 40.84
C THR A 17 -15.93 1.42 39.33
N LEU A 18 -17.13 1.37 38.73
CA LEU A 18 -17.30 1.30 37.28
C LEU A 18 -16.72 2.52 36.55
N SER A 19 -16.93 3.72 37.09
CA SER A 19 -16.43 4.96 36.49
C SER A 19 -14.91 5.00 36.48
N PHE A 20 -14.26 4.63 37.58
CA PHE A 20 -12.80 4.52 37.63
C PHE A 20 -12.28 3.42 36.69
N GLY A 21 -12.97 2.28 36.62
CA GLY A 21 -12.65 1.24 35.65
C GLY A 21 -12.68 1.75 34.20
N LEU A 22 -13.70 2.52 33.84
CA LEU A 22 -13.86 3.07 32.50
C LEU A 22 -12.85 4.17 32.18
N ILE A 23 -12.53 5.03 33.16
CA ILE A 23 -11.50 6.09 33.03
C ILE A 23 -10.12 5.48 32.77
N ILE A 24 -9.80 4.36 33.42
CA ILE A 24 -8.53 3.65 33.21
C ILE A 24 -8.52 2.93 31.86
N LEU A 25 -9.67 2.40 31.43
CA LEU A 25 -9.77 1.63 30.19
C LEU A 25 -9.72 2.50 28.93
N LEU A 26 -10.28 3.71 28.98
CA LEU A 26 -10.33 4.63 27.83
C LEU A 26 -8.94 4.93 27.20
N PRO A 27 -7.90 5.33 27.94
CA PRO A 27 -6.59 5.61 27.34
C PRO A 27 -5.95 4.37 26.71
N ILE A 28 -6.18 3.18 27.27
CA ILE A 28 -5.67 1.91 26.72
C ILE A 28 -6.29 1.64 25.35
N VAL A 29 -7.61 1.83 25.24
CA VAL A 29 -8.34 1.66 23.97
C VAL A 29 -7.85 2.65 22.92
N VAL A 30 -7.66 3.92 23.30
CA VAL A 30 -7.15 4.96 22.38
C VAL A 30 -5.74 4.60 21.88
N LEU A 31 -4.84 4.20 22.77
CA LEU A 31 -3.49 3.78 22.38
C LEU A 31 -3.50 2.55 21.48
N ALA A 32 -4.38 1.58 21.76
CA ALA A 32 -4.52 0.40 20.92
C ALA A 32 -4.96 0.78 19.49
N PHE A 33 -5.92 1.69 19.33
CA PHE A 33 -6.35 2.15 18.00
C PHE A 33 -5.23 2.86 17.24
N ILE A 34 -4.46 3.73 17.90
CA ILE A 34 -3.30 4.41 17.27
C ILE A 34 -2.26 3.38 16.82
N GLN A 35 -1.94 2.40 17.66
CA GLN A 35 -0.95 1.36 17.34
C GLN A 35 -1.42 0.49 16.16
N ILE A 36 -2.68 0.06 16.16
CA ILE A 36 -3.26 -0.73 15.08
C ILE A 36 -3.17 0.04 13.76
N SER A 37 -3.61 1.30 13.76
CA SER A 37 -3.59 2.17 12.59
C SER A 37 -2.17 2.36 12.03
N SER A 38 -1.16 2.57 12.88
CA SER A 38 0.24 2.70 12.44
C SER A 38 0.81 1.39 11.87
N SER A 39 0.39 0.26 12.43
CA SER A 39 0.84 -1.07 11.97
C SER A 39 0.26 -1.38 10.60
N THR A 40 -1.01 -1.04 10.35
CA THR A 40 -1.64 -1.20 9.03
C THR A 40 -0.92 -0.39 7.96
N SER A 41 -0.65 0.92 8.18
CA SER A 41 0.08 1.73 7.19
C SER A 41 1.49 1.21 6.90
N THR A 42 2.18 0.69 7.92
CA THR A 42 3.51 0.09 7.77
C THR A 42 3.45 -1.19 6.93
N LEU A 43 2.46 -2.05 7.20
CA LEU A 43 2.25 -3.27 6.44
C LEU A 43 1.94 -2.97 4.97
N SER A 44 0.99 -2.07 4.69
CA SER A 44 0.64 -1.66 3.32
C SER A 44 1.87 -1.13 2.55
N SER A 45 2.70 -0.31 3.20
CA SER A 45 3.93 0.21 2.58
C SER A 45 4.96 -0.88 2.30
N THR A 46 5.07 -1.87 3.20
CA THR A 46 5.99 -3.00 3.05
C THR A 46 5.57 -3.93 1.91
N GLU A 47 4.27 -4.24 1.84
CA GLU A 47 3.69 -5.04 0.76
C GLU A 47 3.82 -4.32 -0.59
N ALA A 48 3.60 -3.00 -0.63
CA ALA A 48 3.80 -2.18 -1.82
C ALA A 48 5.28 -2.22 -2.27
N GLN A 49 6.23 -2.20 -1.34
CA GLN A 49 7.65 -2.31 -1.66
C GLN A 49 7.98 -3.68 -2.25
N ALA A 50 7.41 -4.76 -1.72
CA ALA A 50 7.59 -6.10 -2.25
C ALA A 50 7.04 -6.21 -3.68
N ALA A 51 5.84 -5.66 -3.93
CA ALA A 51 5.22 -5.62 -5.26
C ALA A 51 6.05 -4.78 -6.26
N ALA A 52 6.47 -3.58 -5.87
CA ALA A 52 7.31 -2.70 -6.68
C ALA A 52 8.64 -3.37 -7.04
N SER A 53 9.34 -3.94 -6.05
CA SER A 53 10.60 -4.66 -6.25
C SER A 53 10.44 -5.89 -7.16
N LYS A 54 9.32 -6.62 -7.02
CA LYS A 54 9.00 -7.76 -7.89
C LYS A 54 8.82 -7.31 -9.33
N LEU A 55 8.03 -6.27 -9.58
CA LEU A 55 7.85 -5.71 -10.92
C LEU A 55 9.18 -5.21 -11.49
N ALA A 56 10.00 -4.53 -10.69
CA ALA A 56 11.29 -4.02 -11.12
C ALA A 56 12.25 -5.16 -11.51
N SER A 57 12.27 -6.24 -10.74
CA SER A 57 13.07 -7.44 -11.05
C SER A 57 12.59 -8.12 -12.33
N VAL A 58 11.26 -8.25 -12.53
CA VAL A 58 10.70 -8.85 -13.76
C VAL A 58 10.98 -7.95 -14.96
N ALA A 59 10.83 -6.64 -14.82
CA ALA A 59 11.14 -5.69 -15.87
C ALA A 59 12.63 -5.73 -16.24
N THR A 60 13.53 -5.83 -15.26
CA THR A 60 14.96 -6.01 -15.50
C THR A 60 15.25 -7.29 -16.27
N SER A 61 14.61 -8.40 -15.89
CA SER A 61 14.78 -9.69 -16.56
C SER A 61 14.24 -9.69 -18.00
N VAL A 62 13.05 -9.12 -18.22
CA VAL A 62 12.44 -9.03 -19.54
C VAL A 62 13.22 -8.06 -20.44
N GLY A 63 13.65 -6.93 -19.88
CA GLY A 63 14.43 -5.93 -20.59
C GLY A 63 15.83 -6.43 -20.99
N SER A 64 16.49 -7.23 -20.15
CA SER A 64 17.80 -7.81 -20.48
C SER A 64 17.73 -8.92 -21.53
N GLN A 65 16.61 -9.65 -21.61
CA GLN A 65 16.34 -10.59 -22.70
C GLN A 65 16.09 -9.88 -24.04
N GLY A 66 15.57 -8.64 -23.99
CA GLY A 66 15.28 -7.83 -25.16
C GLY A 66 13.99 -8.22 -25.87
N PHE A 67 13.58 -7.43 -26.87
CA PHE A 67 12.39 -7.70 -27.66
C PHE A 67 12.53 -9.04 -28.43
N PRO A 68 11.48 -9.89 -28.48
CA PRO A 68 10.11 -9.70 -28.01
C PRO A 68 9.79 -10.41 -26.68
N ALA A 69 10.73 -10.45 -25.73
CA ALA A 69 10.54 -11.12 -24.45
C ALA A 69 9.31 -10.58 -23.70
N LYS A 70 8.57 -11.48 -23.06
CA LYS A 70 7.38 -11.15 -22.28
C LYS A 70 7.23 -12.11 -21.11
N GLN A 71 6.70 -11.60 -20.01
CA GLN A 71 6.42 -12.37 -18.82
C GLN A 71 5.12 -11.89 -18.18
N LEU A 72 4.26 -12.84 -17.84
CA LEU A 72 3.12 -12.60 -16.96
C LEU A 72 3.58 -12.78 -15.52
N THR A 73 3.25 -11.84 -14.65
CA THR A 73 3.57 -11.91 -13.23
C THR A 73 2.37 -11.51 -12.39
N LEU A 74 2.18 -12.21 -11.29
CA LEU A 74 1.18 -11.83 -10.29
C LEU A 74 1.77 -10.77 -9.37
N ILE A 75 1.03 -9.71 -9.10
CA ILE A 75 1.36 -8.74 -8.05
C ILE A 75 0.22 -8.68 -7.04
N ASP A 76 0.57 -8.49 -5.78
CA ASP A 76 -0.39 -8.22 -4.73
C ASP A 76 -0.38 -6.71 -4.48
N VAL A 77 -1.52 -6.07 -4.74
CA VAL A 77 -1.73 -4.66 -4.45
C VAL A 77 -2.30 -4.57 -3.03
N PRO A 78 -1.58 -3.96 -2.08
CA PRO A 78 -2.03 -3.86 -0.70
C PRO A 78 -3.22 -2.90 -0.56
N PRO A 79 -3.90 -2.90 0.60
CA PRO A 79 -4.84 -1.83 0.94
C PRO A 79 -4.15 -0.46 0.92
N ASP A 80 -4.95 0.58 0.78
CA ASP A 80 -4.53 1.99 0.82
C ASP A 80 -3.64 2.46 -0.35
N VAL A 81 -3.41 1.63 -1.38
CA VAL A 81 -2.79 2.08 -2.64
C VAL A 81 -3.77 2.97 -3.39
N ARG A 82 -3.35 4.19 -3.70
CA ARG A 82 -4.12 5.16 -4.49
C ARG A 82 -3.82 5.10 -5.97
N GLY A 83 -2.57 4.77 -6.32
CA GLY A 83 -2.12 4.71 -7.70
C GLY A 83 -0.78 3.99 -7.83
N ILE A 84 -0.54 3.47 -9.02
CA ILE A 84 0.71 2.82 -9.42
C ILE A 84 1.19 3.49 -10.70
N PHE A 85 2.39 4.08 -10.63
CA PHE A 85 3.02 4.79 -11.73
C PHE A 85 4.24 4.02 -12.23
N VAL A 86 4.44 3.99 -13.54
CA VAL A 86 5.55 3.27 -14.19
C VAL A 86 6.34 4.23 -15.06
N GLY A 87 7.66 4.20 -14.91
CA GLY A 87 8.62 5.07 -15.57
C GLY A 87 8.87 6.35 -14.78
N SER A 88 7.81 7.12 -14.53
CA SER A 88 7.85 8.32 -13.68
C SER A 88 6.48 8.57 -13.04
N LEU A 89 6.41 9.51 -12.09
CA LEU A 89 5.13 9.97 -11.51
C LEU A 89 4.12 10.53 -12.53
N SER A 90 4.55 10.86 -13.75
CA SER A 90 3.70 11.32 -14.84
C SER A 90 3.39 10.23 -15.87
N ASN A 91 3.68 8.96 -15.55
CA ASN A 91 3.63 7.81 -16.48
C ASN A 91 4.43 8.01 -17.78
N GLY A 92 5.56 8.71 -17.67
CA GLY A 92 6.51 8.85 -18.77
C GLY A 92 7.41 7.63 -18.93
N ILE A 93 8.39 7.72 -19.81
CA ILE A 93 9.52 6.77 -19.81
C ILE A 93 10.45 7.15 -18.66
N GLY A 94 10.90 6.15 -17.91
CA GLY A 94 11.94 6.34 -16.92
C GLY A 94 12.39 5.02 -16.31
N HIS A 95 12.78 5.04 -15.05
CA HIS A 95 13.44 3.91 -14.38
C HIS A 95 12.77 3.53 -13.06
N GLU A 96 11.56 4.02 -12.83
CA GLU A 96 10.90 3.94 -11.53
C GLU A 96 9.58 3.18 -11.63
N ILE A 97 9.29 2.39 -10.59
CA ILE A 97 7.97 1.80 -10.36
C ILE A 97 7.53 2.31 -9.00
N ILE A 98 6.46 3.10 -8.98
CA ILE A 98 6.07 3.91 -7.82
C ILE A 98 4.67 3.50 -7.40
N PHE A 99 4.53 3.09 -6.15
CA PHE A 99 3.25 2.87 -5.49
C PHE A 99 2.96 4.07 -4.59
N GLU A 100 1.86 4.77 -4.84
CA GLU A 100 1.36 5.81 -3.96
C GLU A 100 0.45 5.17 -2.90
N VAL A 101 0.91 5.16 -1.65
CA VAL A 101 0.22 4.54 -0.52
C VAL A 101 -0.29 5.63 0.42
N SER A 102 -1.58 5.57 0.76
CA SER A 102 -2.17 6.44 1.77
C SER A 102 -1.79 5.94 3.17
N THR A 103 -1.14 6.78 3.96
CA THR A 103 -0.76 6.49 5.34
C THR A 103 -1.39 7.51 6.29
N ASN A 104 -1.34 7.24 7.60
CA ASN A 104 -1.82 8.19 8.61
C ASN A 104 -1.06 9.52 8.62
N ALA A 105 0.16 9.56 8.07
CA ALA A 105 0.98 10.77 7.95
C ALA A 105 0.78 11.50 6.61
N GLY A 106 -0.09 10.99 5.73
CA GLY A 106 -0.28 11.47 4.37
C GLY A 106 0.15 10.45 3.30
N LEU A 107 0.41 10.92 2.09
CA LEU A 107 0.83 10.06 0.98
C LEU A 107 2.30 9.67 1.14
N SER A 108 2.58 8.38 0.93
CA SER A 108 3.91 7.81 0.89
C SER A 108 4.17 7.22 -0.50
N TYR A 109 5.34 7.53 -1.07
CA TYR A 109 5.74 7.05 -2.39
C TYR A 109 6.76 5.93 -2.24
N VAL A 110 6.31 4.70 -2.48
CA VAL A 110 7.15 3.50 -2.41
C VAL A 110 7.71 3.23 -3.80
N THR A 111 9.02 3.38 -3.96
CA THR A 111 9.68 3.37 -5.26
C THR A 111 10.66 2.20 -5.39
N ALA A 112 10.62 1.50 -6.52
CA ALA A 112 11.64 0.54 -6.92
C ALA A 112 12.26 0.99 -8.26
N TYR A 113 13.58 0.82 -8.39
CA TYR A 113 14.33 1.26 -9.57
C TYR A 113 14.66 0.10 -10.52
N THR A 114 14.67 0.39 -11.82
CA THR A 114 15.06 -0.55 -12.88
C THR A 114 16.25 0.00 -13.68
N PRO A 115 17.24 -0.83 -14.06
CA PRO A 115 18.34 -0.39 -14.92
C PRO A 115 17.91 -0.22 -16.39
N VAL A 116 16.74 -0.73 -16.77
CA VAL A 116 16.14 -0.58 -18.10
C VAL A 116 15.08 0.51 -18.07
N ASN A 117 14.85 1.15 -19.22
CA ASN A 117 13.70 2.04 -19.39
C ASN A 117 12.42 1.23 -19.20
N VAL A 118 11.50 1.77 -18.40
CA VAL A 118 10.16 1.24 -18.19
C VAL A 118 9.13 2.30 -18.54
N SER A 119 8.00 1.85 -19.04
CA SER A 119 6.78 2.65 -19.23
C SER A 119 5.58 1.75 -18.99
N GLY A 120 4.41 2.32 -18.79
CA GLY A 120 3.24 1.50 -18.54
C GLY A 120 2.03 2.28 -18.10
N TYR A 121 0.94 1.55 -17.96
CA TYR A 121 -0.31 2.09 -17.43
C TYR A 121 -0.86 1.12 -16.39
N MET A 122 -0.84 1.56 -15.14
CA MET A 122 -1.32 0.78 -13.98
C MET A 122 -2.24 1.59 -13.07
N GLU A 123 -2.64 2.80 -13.48
CA GLU A 123 -3.48 3.70 -12.68
C GLU A 123 -4.87 3.13 -12.36
N GLN A 124 -5.32 2.12 -13.11
CA GLN A 124 -6.60 1.44 -12.86
C GLN A 124 -6.55 0.47 -11.67
N LEU A 125 -5.37 0.13 -11.17
CA LEU A 125 -5.19 -0.77 -10.03
C LEU A 125 -5.21 0.01 -8.71
N SER A 126 -6.38 0.55 -8.37
CA SER A 126 -6.61 1.27 -7.11
C SER A 126 -7.29 0.42 -6.03
N GLN A 127 -7.64 -0.82 -6.35
CA GLN A 127 -8.27 -1.75 -5.41
C GLN A 127 -7.22 -2.74 -4.91
N SER A 128 -7.32 -3.11 -3.63
CA SER A 128 -6.48 -4.15 -3.06
C SER A 128 -6.83 -5.50 -3.64
N GLY A 129 -5.82 -6.29 -4.02
CA GLY A 129 -6.03 -7.62 -4.57
C GLY A 129 -4.83 -8.12 -5.36
N THR A 130 -4.94 -9.36 -5.83
CA THR A 130 -3.92 -9.96 -6.68
C THR A 130 -4.27 -9.72 -8.15
N TYR A 131 -3.34 -9.11 -8.89
CA TYR A 131 -3.51 -8.79 -10.30
C TYR A 131 -2.48 -9.52 -11.15
N LEU A 132 -2.93 -9.99 -12.31
CA LEU A 132 -2.02 -10.46 -13.36
C LEU A 132 -1.55 -9.25 -14.17
N VAL A 133 -0.24 -9.11 -14.29
CA VAL A 133 0.40 -8.00 -15.00
C VAL A 133 1.24 -8.56 -16.11
N ASN A 134 1.09 -7.96 -17.29
CA ASN A 134 1.91 -8.25 -18.45
C ASN A 134 3.11 -7.31 -18.47
N VAL A 135 4.30 -7.89 -18.54
CA VAL A 135 5.58 -7.19 -18.65
C VAL A 135 6.21 -7.61 -19.97
N SER A 136 6.40 -6.66 -20.89
CA SER A 136 6.85 -6.95 -22.25
C SER A 136 7.97 -6.02 -22.68
N ALA A 137 9.04 -6.57 -23.26
CA ALA A 137 10.05 -5.77 -23.92
C ALA A 137 9.48 -5.26 -25.25
N GLN A 138 9.69 -3.98 -25.54
CA GLN A 138 9.32 -3.32 -26.78
C GLN A 138 10.55 -2.71 -27.44
N ASN A 139 10.63 -2.78 -28.77
CA ASN A 139 11.68 -2.13 -29.55
C ASN A 139 11.58 -0.60 -29.53
N SER A 140 10.41 -0.06 -29.19
CA SER A 140 10.10 1.36 -29.19
C SER A 140 9.14 1.66 -28.05
N CYS A 141 9.40 2.69 -27.26
CA CYS A 141 8.48 3.11 -26.21
C CYS A 141 7.27 3.86 -26.76
N PRO A 142 6.11 3.78 -26.08
CA PRO A 142 4.89 4.47 -26.51
C PRO A 142 5.04 5.99 -26.67
N SER A 143 5.86 6.64 -25.82
CA SER A 143 6.09 8.08 -25.85
C SER A 143 7.39 8.50 -26.56
N ASP A 144 8.27 7.56 -26.92
CA ASP A 144 9.48 7.82 -27.69
C ASP A 144 9.84 6.59 -28.53
N SER A 145 9.68 6.71 -29.85
CA SER A 145 9.95 5.61 -30.77
C SER A 145 11.44 5.29 -30.95
N SER A 146 12.34 6.15 -30.46
CA SER A 146 13.80 5.99 -30.61
C SER A 146 14.45 5.16 -29.51
N LEU A 147 13.72 4.86 -28.42
CA LEU A 147 14.24 4.14 -27.27
C LEU A 147 13.47 2.82 -27.06
N PRO A 148 14.17 1.70 -26.79
CA PRO A 148 13.52 0.50 -26.31
C PRO A 148 13.15 0.67 -24.82
N CYS A 149 12.08 0.00 -24.40
CA CYS A 149 11.72 -0.12 -22.98
C CYS A 149 10.92 -1.38 -22.72
N VAL A 150 10.73 -1.63 -21.44
CA VAL A 150 9.76 -2.60 -20.95
C VAL A 150 8.45 -1.90 -20.68
N TYR A 151 7.39 -2.37 -21.33
CA TYR A 151 6.03 -1.91 -21.13
C TYR A 151 5.30 -2.81 -20.13
N ILE A 152 4.73 -2.19 -19.10
CA ILE A 152 3.99 -2.85 -18.02
C ILE A 152 2.52 -2.46 -18.12
N SER A 153 1.63 -3.45 -18.15
CA SER A 153 0.19 -3.22 -18.16
C SER A 153 -0.55 -4.25 -17.33
N ALA A 154 -1.59 -3.81 -16.61
CA ALA A 154 -2.59 -4.72 -16.05
C ALA A 154 -3.30 -5.49 -17.17
N THR A 155 -3.68 -6.74 -16.88
CA THR A 155 -4.47 -7.59 -17.80
C THR A 155 -5.96 -7.51 -17.51
#